data_AF-A0A1J4SR43-F1
#
_entry.id   AF-A0A1J4SR43-F1
#
_cell.length_a   1.000
_cell.length_b   1.000
_cell.length_c   1.000
_cell.angle_alpha   90.00
_cell.angle_beta   90.00
_cell.angle_gamma   90.00
#
_symmetry.space_group_name_H-M   'P 1'
#
loop_
_entity.id
_entity.type
_entity.pdbx_description
1 polymer ?
#
loop_
_entity_poly.entity_id
_entity_poly.type
_entity_poly.pdbx_seq_one_letter_code
_entity_poly.pdbx_strand_id
1 'polypeptide(L)'
;MNLLNKDAILKAKDLKTERITVKEWGGEVIVSEMDGETLAEFYALIFPEDEKKEDPKMTDARFHATAIAFSVVDESGRRIFGADDIPALAKKSRVTLKRVFAVADRLSIISVAAREAAEKNSVAAGDGAEPSSSLPESSASQA
;
A
#
# COMPACT_ATOMS: atom_id res chain seq x y z
N MET A 1 22.57 -16.18 -26.42
CA MET A 1 22.12 -15.07 -25.57
C MET A 1 21.83 -13.86 -26.46
N ASN A 2 20.56 -13.48 -26.59
CA ASN A 2 20.19 -12.24 -27.28
C ASN A 2 20.30 -11.07 -26.30
N LEU A 3 21.07 -10.04 -26.66
CA LEU A 3 21.14 -8.81 -25.89
C LEU A 3 19.81 -8.04 -26.10
N LEU A 4 19.01 -7.92 -25.04
CA LEU A 4 17.75 -7.17 -25.08
C LEU A 4 18.05 -5.67 -25.23
N ASN A 5 17.44 -5.04 -26.23
CA ASN A 5 17.48 -3.59 -26.39
C ASN A 5 16.48 -2.90 -25.45
N LYS A 6 16.71 -1.61 -25.15
CA LYS A 6 15.85 -0.80 -24.26
C LYS A 6 14.36 -0.97 -24.54
N ASP A 7 13.96 -0.93 -25.81
CA ASP A 7 12.56 -1.06 -26.23
C ASP A 7 11.97 -2.45 -25.90
N ALA A 8 12.79 -3.50 -25.98
CA ALA A 8 12.39 -4.87 -25.63
C ALA A 8 12.25 -5.06 -24.13
N ILE A 9 13.05 -4.36 -23.31
CA ILE A 9 12.92 -4.36 -21.84
C ILE A 9 11.66 -3.59 -21.43
N LEU A 10 11.43 -2.40 -22.01
CA LEU A 10 10.24 -1.59 -21.70
C LEU A 10 8.92 -2.21 -22.18
N LYS A 11 8.97 -3.10 -23.18
CA LYS A 11 7.81 -3.86 -23.66
C LYS A 11 7.66 -5.24 -23.02
N ALA A 12 8.62 -5.67 -22.22
CA ALA A 12 8.53 -6.96 -21.56
C ALA A 12 7.40 -6.91 -20.53
N LYS A 13 6.35 -7.70 -20.77
CA LYS A 13 5.33 -7.99 -19.76
C LYS A 13 5.91 -9.06 -18.83
N ASP A 14 6.79 -8.64 -17.93
CA ASP A 14 7.38 -9.52 -16.90
C ASP A 14 6.41 -9.78 -15.73
N LEU A 15 5.37 -8.95 -15.62
CA LEU A 15 4.37 -9.05 -14.57
C LEU A 15 3.58 -10.36 -14.67
N LYS A 16 3.70 -11.19 -13.62
CA LYS A 16 2.92 -12.41 -13.49
C LYS A 16 1.46 -12.07 -13.26
N THR A 17 0.57 -12.79 -13.93
CA THR A 17 -0.88 -12.67 -13.73
C THR A 17 -1.48 -14.04 -13.42
N GLU A 18 -2.42 -14.08 -12.47
CA GLU A 18 -3.13 -15.29 -12.07
C GLU A 18 -4.63 -15.02 -12.02
N ARG A 19 -5.41 -15.94 -12.60
CA ARG A 19 -6.88 -15.87 -12.68
C ARG A 19 -7.45 -16.63 -11.51
N ILE A 20 -8.27 -15.97 -10.69
CA ILE A 20 -8.95 -16.60 -9.57
C ILE A 20 -10.47 -16.48 -9.74
N THR A 21 -11.14 -17.63 -9.74
CA THR A 21 -12.60 -17.69 -9.74
C THR A 21 -13.13 -17.42 -8.33
N VAL A 22 -13.91 -16.36 -8.18
CA VAL A 22 -14.51 -15.94 -6.91
C VAL A 22 -16.01 -16.21 -6.95
N LYS A 23 -16.41 -17.39 -6.45
CA LYS A 23 -17.83 -17.79 -6.40
C LYS A 23 -18.72 -16.78 -5.68
N GLU A 24 -18.20 -16.14 -4.63
CA GLU A 24 -18.90 -15.10 -3.85
C GLU A 24 -19.20 -13.83 -4.66
N TRP A 25 -18.44 -13.56 -5.73
CA TRP A 25 -18.70 -12.45 -6.65
C TRP A 25 -19.40 -12.90 -7.94
N GLY A 26 -19.65 -14.20 -8.08
CA GLY A 26 -20.29 -14.78 -9.26
C GLY A 26 -19.44 -14.69 -10.52
N GLY A 27 -18.12 -14.54 -10.40
CA GLY A 27 -17.22 -14.33 -11.54
C GLY A 27 -15.76 -14.67 -11.26
N GLU A 28 -14.90 -14.29 -12.20
CA GLU A 28 -13.45 -14.43 -12.10
C GLU A 28 -12.78 -13.06 -12.06
N VAL A 29 -11.66 -12.97 -11.33
CA VAL A 29 -10.84 -11.77 -11.29
C VAL A 29 -9.40 -12.14 -11.64
N ILE A 30 -8.74 -11.24 -12.37
CA ILE A 30 -7.35 -11.40 -12.77
C ILE A 30 -6.50 -10.58 -11.83
N VAL A 31 -5.61 -11.25 -11.10
CA VAL A 31 -4.68 -10.63 -10.18
C VAL A 31 -3.32 -10.56 -10.88
N SER A 32 -2.74 -9.36 -10.92
CA SER A 32 -1.40 -9.10 -11.45
C SER A 32 -0.43 -8.80 -10.32
N GLU A 33 0.84 -9.15 -10.55
CA GLU A 33 1.99 -8.58 -9.85
C GLU A 33 1.95 -7.06 -9.98
N MET A 34 2.20 -6.33 -8.88
CA MET A 34 2.32 -4.88 -8.88
C MET A 34 3.75 -4.50 -9.27
N ASP A 35 3.90 -3.59 -10.22
CA ASP A 35 5.18 -2.96 -10.50
C ASP A 35 5.61 -2.05 -9.34
N GLY A 36 6.92 -1.76 -9.22
CA GLY A 36 7.47 -0.92 -8.16
C GLY A 36 6.80 0.44 -8.01
N GLU A 37 6.33 1.05 -9.12
CA GLU A 37 5.57 2.31 -9.05
C GLU A 37 4.20 2.11 -8.38
N THR A 38 3.49 1.04 -8.75
CA THR A 38 2.17 0.69 -8.19
C THR A 38 2.29 0.32 -6.71
N LEU A 39 3.37 -0.37 -6.34
CA LEU A 39 3.69 -0.74 -4.96
C LEU A 39 4.00 0.50 -4.11
N ALA A 40 4.71 1.49 -4.66
CA ALA A 40 4.98 2.76 -3.98
C ALA A 40 3.70 3.58 -3.77
N GLU A 41 2.80 3.64 -4.77
CA GLU A 41 1.48 4.26 -4.61
C GLU A 41 0.67 3.56 -3.50
N PHE A 42 0.69 2.23 -3.47
CA PHE A 42 0.06 1.44 -2.42
C PHE A 42 0.61 1.81 -1.04
N TYR A 43 1.93 1.86 -0.86
CA TYR A 43 2.52 2.24 0.42
C TYR A 43 2.23 3.67 0.84
N ALA A 44 2.27 4.62 -0.09
CA ALA A 44 1.93 6.01 0.21
C ALA A 44 0.48 6.16 0.73
N LEU A 45 -0.42 5.28 0.28
CA LEU A 45 -1.81 5.25 0.74
C LEU A 45 -1.97 4.54 2.10
N ILE A 46 -1.08 3.60 2.42
CA ILE A 46 -1.17 2.78 3.64
C ILE A 46 -0.38 3.39 4.80
N PHE A 47 0.79 3.93 4.50
CA PHE A 47 1.72 4.60 5.40
C PHE A 47 1.90 6.04 4.91
N PRO A 48 0.91 6.92 5.13
CA PRO A 48 1.09 8.33 4.83
C PRO A 48 2.27 8.87 5.65
N GLU A 49 3.16 9.62 4.99
CA GLU A 49 4.35 10.23 5.61
C GLU A 49 3.98 11.36 6.60
N ASP A 50 2.73 11.81 6.56
CA ASP A 50 2.21 12.90 7.37
C ASP A 50 1.31 12.34 8.49
N GLU A 51 1.75 12.48 9.75
CA GLU A 51 1.07 11.98 10.96
C GLU A 51 -0.36 12.55 11.11
N LYS A 52 -0.66 13.70 10.48
CA LYS A 52 -2.01 14.28 10.43
C LYS A 52 -2.93 13.65 9.38
N LYS A 53 -2.39 12.88 8.45
CA LYS A 53 -3.11 12.11 7.43
C LYS A 53 -3.14 10.62 7.71
N GLU A 54 -2.69 10.16 8.88
CA GLU A 54 -3.08 8.84 9.35
C GLU A 54 -4.60 8.77 9.39
N ASP A 55 -5.18 8.11 8.38
CA ASP A 55 -6.59 7.80 8.33
C ASP A 55 -6.84 6.91 9.56
N PRO A 56 -7.55 7.38 10.62
CA PRO A 56 -7.78 6.59 11.85
C PRO A 56 -8.73 5.40 11.62
N LYS A 57 -8.95 5.04 10.35
CA LYS A 57 -9.82 3.99 9.82
C LYS A 57 -9.07 3.02 8.92
N MET A 58 -7.73 2.93 9.01
CA MET A 58 -7.01 1.82 8.40
C MET A 58 -7.37 0.54 9.15
N THR A 59 -8.18 -0.31 8.51
CA THR A 59 -8.61 -1.62 9.05
C THR A 59 -8.07 -2.71 8.13
N ASP A 60 -7.95 -3.96 8.61
CA ASP A 60 -7.46 -5.05 7.75
C ASP A 60 -8.31 -5.22 6.48
N ALA A 61 -9.61 -4.93 6.58
CA ALA A 61 -10.52 -4.97 5.43
C ALA A 61 -10.18 -3.89 4.39
N ARG A 62 -9.82 -2.68 4.84
CA ARG A 62 -9.40 -1.57 3.97
C ARG A 62 -8.01 -1.85 3.38
N PHE A 63 -7.08 -2.39 4.16
CA PHE A 63 -5.77 -2.83 3.69
C PHE A 63 -5.89 -3.88 2.57
N HIS A 64 -6.67 -4.94 2.79
CA HIS A 64 -6.90 -5.95 1.74
C HIS A 64 -7.64 -5.37 0.53
N ALA A 65 -8.63 -4.49 0.74
CA ALA A 65 -9.35 -3.84 -0.35
C ALA A 65 -8.44 -2.97 -1.21
N THR A 66 -7.54 -2.20 -0.59
CA THR A 66 -6.53 -1.42 -1.30
C THR A 66 -5.61 -2.34 -2.08
N ALA A 67 -5.06 -3.38 -1.48
CA ALA A 67 -4.16 -4.30 -2.19
C ALA A 67 -4.85 -4.95 -3.40
N ILE A 68 -6.12 -5.34 -3.26
CA ILE A 68 -6.92 -5.88 -4.37
C ILE A 68 -7.18 -4.81 -5.43
N ALA A 69 -7.47 -3.57 -5.05
CA ALA A 69 -7.71 -2.50 -6.03
C ALA A 69 -6.47 -2.25 -6.91
N PHE A 70 -5.28 -2.36 -6.33
CA PHE A 70 -4.02 -2.15 -7.04
C PHE A 70 -3.50 -3.40 -7.79
N SER A 71 -3.83 -4.60 -7.32
CA SER A 71 -3.44 -5.87 -7.97
C SER A 71 -4.45 -6.39 -8.99
N VAL A 72 -5.73 -6.04 -8.92
CA VAL A 72 -6.73 -6.57 -9.86
C VAL A 72 -6.73 -5.78 -11.15
N VAL A 73 -6.56 -6.51 -12.25
CA VAL A 73 -6.49 -5.97 -13.60
C VAL A 73 -7.54 -6.62 -14.50
N ASP A 74 -7.82 -5.95 -15.61
CA ASP A 74 -8.59 -6.47 -16.73
C ASP A 74 -7.73 -7.40 -17.60
N GLU A 75 -8.34 -8.08 -18.59
CA GLU A 75 -7.64 -8.86 -19.62
C GLU A 75 -6.55 -8.06 -20.36
N SER A 76 -6.73 -6.74 -20.44
CA SER A 76 -5.73 -5.81 -21.02
C SER A 76 -4.50 -5.58 -20.14
N GLY A 77 -4.54 -5.97 -18.85
CA GLY A 77 -3.53 -5.63 -17.83
C GLY A 77 -3.70 -4.24 -17.24
N ARG A 78 -4.89 -3.63 -17.38
CA ARG A 78 -5.21 -2.31 -16.79
C ARG A 78 -5.96 -2.50 -15.48
N ARG A 79 -5.57 -1.78 -14.43
CA ARG A 79 -6.29 -1.78 -13.15
C ARG A 79 -7.76 -1.41 -13.38
N ILE A 80 -8.67 -2.20 -12.82
CA ILE A 80 -10.12 -1.96 -12.97
C ILE A 80 -10.69 -1.13 -11.83
N PHE A 81 -9.98 -1.07 -10.69
CA PHE A 81 -10.41 -0.34 -9.50
C PHE A 81 -9.51 0.87 -9.28
N GLY A 82 -10.12 1.97 -8.84
CA GLY A 82 -9.41 3.17 -8.39
C GLY A 82 -9.43 3.33 -6.86
N ALA A 83 -8.80 4.40 -6.39
CA ALA A 83 -8.83 4.75 -4.97
C ALA A 83 -10.26 5.04 -4.43
N ASP A 84 -11.17 5.48 -5.32
CA ASP A 84 -12.57 5.77 -4.97
C ASP A 84 -13.39 4.51 -4.70
N ASP A 85 -13.01 3.37 -5.27
CA ASP A 85 -13.70 2.08 -5.10
C ASP A 85 -13.28 1.33 -3.82
N ILE A 86 -12.14 1.67 -3.23
CA ILE A 86 -11.62 1.07 -1.99
C ILE A 86 -12.66 1.02 -0.87
N PRO A 87 -13.42 2.10 -0.53
CA PRO A 87 -14.45 2.03 0.49
C PRO A 87 -15.60 1.07 0.15
N ALA A 88 -15.91 0.86 -1.14
CA ALA A 88 -16.92 -0.11 -1.56
C ALA A 88 -16.40 -1.55 -1.46
N LEU A 89 -15.14 -1.77 -1.84
CA LEU A 89 -14.43 -3.06 -1.68
C LEU A 89 -14.26 -3.42 -0.20
N ALA A 90 -13.90 -2.47 0.66
CA ALA A 90 -13.70 -2.69 2.10
C ALA A 90 -14.99 -3.11 2.83
N LYS A 91 -16.17 -2.81 2.27
CA LYS A 91 -17.48 -3.27 2.78
C LYS A 91 -17.82 -4.70 2.37
N LYS A 92 -17.05 -5.33 1.46
CA LYS A 92 -17.27 -6.72 1.05
C LYS A 92 -16.81 -7.70 2.13
N SER A 93 -17.13 -8.97 1.92
CA SER A 93 -16.80 -10.04 2.87
C SER A 93 -15.28 -10.19 3.01
N ARG A 94 -14.80 -10.09 4.26
CA ARG A 94 -13.37 -10.19 4.60
C ARG A 94 -12.75 -11.51 4.13
N VAL A 95 -13.53 -12.58 4.12
CA VAL A 95 -13.08 -13.92 3.69
C VAL A 95 -12.73 -13.92 2.21
N THR A 96 -13.57 -13.29 1.38
CA THR A 96 -13.33 -13.17 -0.06
C THR A 96 -12.11 -12.30 -0.33
N LEU A 97 -12.02 -11.14 0.33
CA LEU A 97 -10.89 -10.22 0.17
C LEU A 97 -9.57 -10.91 0.55
N LYS A 98 -9.53 -11.63 1.67
CA LYS A 98 -8.32 -12.35 2.11
C LYS A 98 -7.88 -13.43 1.13
N ARG A 99 -8.83 -14.12 0.47
CA ARG A 99 -8.51 -15.13 -0.57
C ARG A 99 -7.84 -14.51 -1.79
N VAL A 100 -8.39 -13.41 -2.32
CA VAL A 100 -7.81 -12.71 -3.48
C VAL A 100 -6.46 -12.08 -3.09
N PHE A 101 -6.39 -11.48 -1.90
CA PHE A 101 -5.15 -10.92 -1.37
C PHE A 101 -4.04 -11.96 -1.24
N ALA A 102 -4.32 -13.19 -0.81
CA ALA A 102 -3.30 -14.23 -0.70
C ALA A 102 -2.65 -14.58 -2.05
N VAL A 103 -3.40 -14.47 -3.15
CA VAL A 103 -2.86 -14.63 -4.51
C VAL A 103 -2.00 -13.41 -4.88
N ALA A 104 -2.49 -12.20 -4.61
CA ALA A 104 -1.73 -10.97 -4.85
C ALA A 104 -0.42 -10.93 -4.08
N ASP A 105 -0.43 -11.34 -2.81
CA ASP A 105 0.76 -11.45 -1.96
C ASP A 105 1.75 -12.49 -2.50
N ARG A 106 1.26 -13.64 -2.97
CA ARG A 106 2.09 -14.67 -3.59
C ARG A 106 2.77 -14.18 -4.86
N LEU A 107 2.10 -13.36 -5.66
CA LEU A 107 2.63 -12.81 -6.90
C LEU A 107 3.60 -11.65 -6.64
N SER A 108 3.20 -10.69 -5.82
CA SER A 108 3.85 -9.38 -5.72
C SER A 108 4.69 -9.17 -4.45
N ILE A 109 4.80 -10.18 -3.58
CA ILE A 109 5.53 -10.16 -2.30
C ILE A 109 5.21 -8.90 -1.47
N ILE A 110 3.91 -8.60 -1.36
CA ILE A 110 3.40 -7.40 -0.69
C ILE A 110 3.75 -7.43 0.80
N SER A 111 3.69 -8.62 1.43
CA SER A 111 3.87 -8.77 2.87
C SER A 111 5.33 -8.60 3.32
N VAL A 112 6.32 -8.90 2.47
CA VAL A 112 7.75 -8.64 2.80
C VAL A 112 8.03 -7.15 2.64
N ALA A 113 7.66 -6.58 1.49
CA ALA A 113 7.87 -5.16 1.24
C ALA A 113 7.09 -4.26 2.22
N ALA A 114 5.92 -4.70 2.71
CA ALA A 114 5.15 -3.97 3.71
C ALA A 114 5.85 -3.94 5.07
N ARG A 115 6.58 -5.02 5.39
CA ARG A 115 7.40 -5.08 6.60
C ARG A 115 8.60 -4.15 6.49
N GLU A 116 9.29 -4.16 5.36
CA GLU A 116 10.44 -3.28 5.12
C GLU A 116 10.04 -1.78 5.13
N ALA A 117 8.88 -1.44 4.57
CA ALA A 117 8.36 -0.06 4.60
C ALA A 117 8.06 0.40 6.04
N ALA A 118 7.44 -0.45 6.87
CA ALA A 118 7.19 -0.16 8.28
C ALA A 118 8.50 -0.03 9.10
N GLU A 119 9.52 -0.85 8.77
CA GLU A 119 10.84 -0.79 9.41
C GLU A 119 11.58 0.52 9.03
N LYS A 120 11.46 1.01 7.79
CA LYS A 120 12.06 2.28 7.34
C LYS A 120 11.40 3.53 7.93
N ASN A 121 10.09 3.53 8.18
CA ASN A 121 9.44 4.68 8.82
C ASN A 121 9.84 4.78 10.31
N SER A 122 10.05 3.65 10.99
CA SER A 122 10.48 3.62 12.40
C SER A 122 11.85 4.24 12.68
N VAL A 123 12.70 4.50 11.66
CA VAL A 123 14.00 5.17 11.85
C VAL A 123 13.95 6.70 11.61
N ALA A 124 12.81 7.24 11.17
CA ALA A 124 12.66 8.69 10.92
C ALA A 124 12.04 9.47 12.10
N ALA A 125 11.39 8.79 13.05
CA ALA A 125 10.72 9.41 14.20
C ALA A 125 11.50 9.22 15.52
N GLY A 126 12.79 9.59 15.52
CA GLY A 126 13.67 9.32 16.65
C GLY A 126 14.84 10.27 16.81
N ASP A 127 14.64 11.59 16.65
CA ASP A 127 15.46 12.58 17.36
C ASP A 127 14.72 13.93 17.42
N GLY A 128 13.95 14.10 18.50
CA GLY A 128 13.16 15.31 18.74
C GLY A 128 12.73 15.39 20.20
N ALA A 129 13.64 15.02 21.11
CA ALA A 129 13.40 15.17 22.54
C ALA A 129 13.81 16.57 22.99
N GLU A 130 12.89 17.54 22.89
CA GLU A 130 12.94 18.75 23.71
C GLU A 130 11.96 18.58 24.90
N PRO A 131 12.43 18.51 26.15
CA PRO A 131 11.62 18.90 27.28
C PRO A 131 11.94 20.34 27.66
N SER A 132 11.10 21.27 27.21
CA SER A 132 10.91 22.55 27.89
C SER A 132 10.52 22.29 29.35
N SER A 133 11.26 22.88 30.30
CA SER A 133 10.80 23.05 31.67
C SER A 133 11.15 24.46 32.15
N SER A 134 10.17 25.34 31.92
CA SER A 134 9.64 26.31 32.88
C SER A 134 10.61 27.32 33.54
N LEU A 135 10.52 28.55 33.04
CA LEU A 135 10.68 29.79 33.83
C LEU A 135 9.78 29.75 35.08
N PRO A 136 10.18 30.46 36.15
CA PRO A 136 9.34 31.61 36.51
C PRO A 136 10.12 32.90 36.84
N GLU A 137 9.63 33.98 36.25
CA GLU A 137 9.38 35.34 36.75
C GLU A 137 10.27 36.00 37.84
N SER A 138 10.84 37.14 37.42
CA SER A 138 10.58 38.49 37.95
C SER A 138 11.06 38.85 39.37
N SER A 139 12.06 39.75 39.46
CA SER A 139 11.83 41.06 40.11
C SER A 139 12.97 42.05 39.82
N ALA A 140 12.60 43.32 39.79
CA ALA A 140 13.37 44.45 39.32
C ALA A 140 14.21 45.15 40.41
N SER A 141 15.24 45.85 39.94
CA SER A 141 15.72 47.18 40.36
C SER A 141 16.47 47.42 41.69
N GLN A 142 17.56 48.21 41.53
CA GLN A 142 18.33 49.06 42.46
C GLN A 142 19.15 48.37 43.57
N ALA A 143 20.36 48.84 43.92
CA ALA A 143 20.97 50.18 43.81
C ALA A 143 22.48 50.10 43.53
#